data_AF-A0AB36TW01-F1
#
_entry.id   AF-A0AB36TW01-F1
#
_cell.length_a   1.000
_cell.length_b   1.000
_cell.length_c   1.000
_cell.angle_alpha   90.00
_cell.angle_beta   90.00
_cell.angle_gamma   90.00
#
_symmetry.space_group_name_H-M   'P 1'
#
loop_
_entity.id
_entity.type
_entity.pdbx_description
1 polymer ?
#
loop_
_entity_poly.entity_id
_entity_poly.type
_entity_poly.pdbx_seq_one_letter_code
_entity_poly.pdbx_strand_id
1 'polypeptide(L)'
;MYQQNYDEYSYDYTNNPRQQSFVNLVGQFHILPQSVILPNGQQLQAGTRVFIFRVAFNQMGNEVVTIVFPNVVGGNVSLGLAPVAASQLSPGGGVMFPQVAPMQPEFGGR
;
A
#
# COMPACT_ATOMS: atom_id res chain seq x y z
N MET A 1 -18.70 -23.93 20.67
CA MET A 1 -18.40 -22.49 20.47
C MET A 1 -16.94 -22.41 20.08
N TYR A 2 -16.63 -22.11 18.81
CA TYR A 2 -15.26 -22.11 18.31
C TYR A 2 -14.57 -20.78 18.66
N GLN A 3 -13.58 -20.85 19.54
CA GLN A 3 -12.67 -19.76 19.86
C GLN A 3 -11.78 -19.53 18.64
N GLN A 4 -12.02 -18.45 17.89
CA GLN A 4 -11.13 -18.02 16.81
C GLN A 4 -9.85 -17.46 17.46
N ASN A 5 -8.80 -18.25 17.40
CA ASN A 5 -7.46 -17.89 17.84
C ASN A 5 -6.90 -16.92 16.80
N TYR A 6 -6.95 -15.62 17.09
CA TYR A 6 -6.13 -14.65 16.38
C TYR A 6 -4.71 -14.81 16.91
N ASP A 7 -3.95 -15.72 16.29
CA ASP A 7 -2.50 -15.69 16.39
C ASP A 7 -2.02 -14.36 15.78
N GLU A 8 -1.90 -13.38 16.66
CA GLU A 8 -1.30 -12.08 16.39
C GLU A 8 0.18 -12.31 16.10
N TYR A 9 0.49 -12.55 14.83
CA TYR A 9 1.84 -12.44 14.30
C TYR A 9 2.28 -10.97 14.39
N SER A 10 2.69 -10.56 15.60
CA SER A 10 3.41 -9.33 15.85
C SER A 10 4.81 -9.49 15.25
N TYR A 11 4.91 -9.23 13.95
CA TYR A 11 6.21 -9.02 13.31
C TYR A 11 6.78 -7.71 13.86
N ASP A 12 8.03 -7.72 14.30
CA ASP A 12 8.70 -6.52 14.79
C ASP A 12 8.85 -5.49 13.65
N TYR A 13 7.92 -4.52 13.62
CA TYR A 13 7.76 -3.54 12.55
C TYR A 13 8.81 -2.41 12.56
N THR A 14 9.83 -2.45 13.43
CA THR A 14 10.58 -1.25 13.81
C THR A 14 11.80 -0.86 12.98
N ASN A 15 12.32 -1.68 12.04
CA ASN A 15 13.69 -1.47 11.54
C ASN A 15 13.92 -1.21 10.04
N ASN A 16 12.89 -1.06 9.19
CA ASN A 16 13.16 -0.71 7.79
C ASN A 16 12.10 0.21 7.13
N PRO A 17 12.18 1.54 7.33
CA PRO A 17 11.24 2.50 6.74
C PRO A 17 11.27 2.52 5.20
N ARG A 18 12.28 1.92 4.56
CA ARG A 18 12.37 1.75 3.10
C ARG A 18 11.55 0.57 2.56
N GLN A 19 11.08 -0.35 3.42
CA GLN A 19 10.39 -1.58 2.99
C GLN A 19 8.89 -1.62 3.30
N GLN A 20 8.38 -0.67 4.11
CA GLN A 20 6.98 -0.63 4.55
C GLN A 20 6.31 0.66 4.08
N SER A 21 6.24 0.84 2.77
CA SER A 21 5.78 2.11 2.21
C SER A 21 4.26 2.23 2.23
N PHE A 22 3.53 1.12 2.14
CA PHE A 22 2.09 1.16 1.90
C PHE A 22 1.23 0.91 3.14
N VAL A 23 1.78 0.42 4.25
CA VAL A 23 1.03 0.24 5.51
C VAL A 23 0.38 1.55 5.98
N ASN A 24 1.07 2.67 5.83
CA ASN A 24 0.57 4.00 6.20
C ASN A 24 -0.42 4.61 5.17
N LEU A 25 -0.59 3.95 4.02
CA LEU A 25 -1.52 4.38 2.97
C LEU A 25 -2.81 3.54 2.94
N VAL A 26 -2.96 2.54 3.81
CA VAL A 26 -4.21 1.76 3.90
C VAL A 26 -5.39 2.70 4.15
N GLY A 27 -6.46 2.51 3.37
CA GLY A 27 -7.63 3.38 3.40
C GLY A 27 -7.52 4.64 2.53
N GLN A 28 -6.41 4.82 1.80
CA GLN A 28 -6.18 6.00 0.96
C GLN A 28 -6.10 5.64 -0.52
N PHE A 29 -6.28 6.66 -1.37
CA PHE A 29 -6.02 6.55 -2.79
C PHE A 29 -4.55 6.83 -3.12
N HIS A 30 -3.97 6.02 -3.98
CA HIS A 30 -2.63 6.16 -4.53
C HIS A 30 -2.70 6.31 -6.06
N ILE A 31 -1.90 7.21 -6.62
CA ILE A 31 -1.78 7.34 -8.08
C ILE A 31 -0.57 6.53 -8.51
N LEU A 32 -0.77 5.59 -9.44
CA LEU A 32 0.31 4.75 -9.93
C LEU A 32 1.38 5.58 -10.65
N PRO A 33 2.63 5.62 -10.18
CA PRO A 33 3.70 6.37 -10.85
C PRO A 33 4.21 5.67 -12.13
N GLN A 34 3.90 4.39 -12.30
CA GLN A 34 4.28 3.55 -13.43
C GLN A 34 3.20 2.49 -13.70
N SER A 35 3.32 1.77 -14.81
CA SER A 35 2.43 0.64 -15.08
C SER A 35 2.60 -0.48 -14.05
N VAL A 36 1.50 -1.14 -13.71
CA VAL A 36 1.44 -2.27 -12.77
C VAL A 36 0.86 -3.48 -13.49
N ILE A 37 1.49 -4.63 -13.35
CA ILE A 37 1.02 -5.89 -13.94
C ILE A 37 0.27 -6.66 -12.86
N LEU A 38 -1.02 -6.87 -13.09
CA LEU A 38 -1.88 -7.62 -12.18
C LEU A 38 -1.61 -9.12 -12.28
N PRO A 39 -1.97 -9.93 -11.26
CA PRO A 39 -1.77 -11.38 -11.28
C PRO A 39 -2.44 -12.12 -12.45
N ASN A 40 -3.51 -11.56 -12.99
CA ASN A 40 -4.23 -12.10 -14.16
C ASN A 40 -3.60 -11.67 -15.51
N GLY A 41 -2.46 -10.97 -15.49
CA GLY A 41 -1.77 -10.48 -16.69
C GLY A 41 -2.29 -9.13 -17.23
N GLN A 42 -3.37 -8.58 -16.68
CA GLN A 42 -3.86 -7.26 -17.05
C GLN A 42 -2.88 -6.17 -16.59
N GLN A 43 -2.66 -5.15 -17.42
CA GLN A 43 -1.80 -4.02 -17.09
C GLN A 43 -2.63 -2.79 -16.72
N LEU A 44 -2.41 -2.27 -15.51
CA LEU A 44 -2.87 -0.93 -15.14
C LEU A 44 -1.84 0.10 -15.62
N GLN A 45 -2.32 1.19 -16.21
CA GLN A 45 -1.47 2.24 -16.75
C GLN A 45 -0.97 3.17 -15.65
N ALA A 46 0.17 3.83 -15.87
CA ALA A 46 0.60 4.94 -15.02
C ALA A 46 -0.50 6.02 -14.97
N GLY A 47 -0.63 6.71 -13.84
CA GLY A 47 -1.69 7.68 -13.59
C GLY A 47 -3.03 7.06 -13.16
N THR A 48 -3.19 5.74 -13.20
CA THR A 48 -4.40 5.10 -12.66
C THR A 48 -4.49 5.36 -11.16
N ARG A 49 -5.65 5.84 -10.70
CA ARG A 49 -5.93 6.02 -9.27
C ARG A 49 -6.44 4.70 -8.70
N VAL A 50 -5.74 4.18 -7.71
CA VAL A 50 -6.09 2.93 -7.02
C VAL A 50 -6.32 3.21 -5.54
N PHE A 51 -7.13 2.39 -4.88
CA PHE A 51 -7.35 2.45 -3.44
C PHE A 51 -6.55 1.36 -2.74
N ILE A 52 -5.83 1.71 -1.68
CA ILE A 52 -5.03 0.78 -0.88
C ILE A 52 -5.96 0.11 0.15
N PHE A 53 -6.39 -1.12 -0.14
CA PHE A 53 -7.39 -1.81 0.69
C PHE A 53 -6.78 -2.47 1.92
N ARG A 54 -5.66 -3.17 1.75
CA ARG A 54 -4.89 -3.78 2.84
C ARG A 54 -3.46 -4.05 2.41
N VAL A 55 -2.58 -4.26 3.38
CA VAL A 55 -1.21 -4.69 3.18
C VAL A 55 -0.98 -6.00 3.93
N ALA A 56 -0.22 -6.90 3.32
CA ALA A 56 0.23 -8.17 3.91
C ALA A 56 1.69 -8.42 3.53
N PHE A 57 2.32 -9.40 4.17
CA PHE A 57 3.67 -9.85 3.82
C PHE A 57 3.63 -11.30 3.38
N ASN A 58 4.36 -11.62 2.31
CA ASN A 58 4.50 -13.02 1.89
C ASN A 58 5.52 -13.75 2.78
N GLN A 59 5.67 -15.07 2.57
CA GLN A 59 6.62 -15.90 3.32
C GLN A 59 8.10 -15.48 3.19
N MET A 60 8.42 -14.63 2.20
CA MET A 60 9.76 -14.08 1.98
C MET A 60 9.94 -12.69 2.61
N GLY A 61 8.93 -12.17 3.30
CA GLY A 61 8.93 -10.83 3.90
C GLY A 61 8.66 -9.68 2.91
N ASN A 62 8.23 -9.97 1.68
CA ASN A 62 7.91 -8.94 0.70
C ASN A 62 6.53 -8.33 0.99
N GLU A 63 6.44 -7.00 0.98
CA GLU A 63 5.19 -6.25 1.10
C GLU A 63 4.29 -6.48 -0.13
N VAL A 64 3.08 -6.97 0.12
CA VAL A 64 2.03 -7.22 -0.87
C VAL A 64 0.84 -6.33 -0.55
N VAL A 65 0.48 -5.48 -1.50
CA VAL A 65 -0.61 -4.50 -1.36
C VAL A 65 -1.82 -5.02 -2.11
N THR A 66 -2.95 -5.14 -1.43
CA THR A 66 -4.24 -5.37 -2.10
C THR A 66 -4.79 -4.02 -2.53
N ILE A 67 -4.89 -3.81 -3.84
CA ILE A 67 -5.44 -2.60 -4.44
C ILE A 67 -6.85 -2.83 -4.95
N VAL A 68 -7.68 -1.79 -4.89
CA VAL A 68 -8.96 -1.70 -5.60
C VAL A 68 -8.83 -0.69 -6.72
N PHE A 69 -9.28 -1.03 -7.92
CA PHE A 69 -9.07 -0.25 -9.13
C PHE A 69 -10.31 -0.27 -10.05
N PRO A 70 -10.51 0.76 -10.88
CA PRO A 70 -11.56 0.73 -11.89
C PRO A 70 -11.24 -0.31 -12.96
N ASN A 71 -12.19 -1.21 -13.24
CA ASN A 71 -12.08 -2.21 -14.29
C ASN A 71 -13.19 -2.01 -15.32
N VAL A 72 -12.80 -1.70 -16.56
CA VAL A 72 -13.73 -1.44 -17.67
C VAL A 72 -13.73 -2.62 -18.62
N VAL A 73 -14.85 -3.33 -18.70
CA VAL A 73 -15.02 -4.48 -19.60
C VAL A 73 -16.26 -4.27 -20.44
N GLY A 74 -16.08 -4.21 -21.77
CA GLY A 74 -17.19 -4.04 -22.71
C GLY A 74 -18.03 -2.78 -22.46
N GLY A 75 -17.41 -1.68 -22.02
CA GLY A 75 -18.10 -0.41 -21.70
C GLY A 75 -18.74 -0.34 -20.31
N ASN A 76 -18.73 -1.42 -19.53
CA ASN A 76 -19.22 -1.42 -18.15
C ASN A 76 -18.08 -1.14 -17.18
N VAL A 77 -18.33 -0.25 -16.21
CA VAL A 77 -17.36 0.05 -15.15
C VAL A 77 -17.68 -0.81 -13.92
N SER A 78 -16.67 -1.54 -13.45
CA SER A 78 -16.71 -2.36 -12.24
C SER A 78 -15.49 -2.05 -11.37
N LEU A 79 -15.45 -2.57 -10.15
CA LEU A 79 -14.26 -2.51 -9.30
C LEU A 79 -13.52 -3.84 -9.36
N GLY A 80 -12.25 -3.79 -9.72
CA GLY A 80 -11.31 -4.90 -9.60
C GLY A 80 -10.60 -4.85 -8.25
N LEU A 81 -10.21 -6.02 -7.76
CA LEU A 81 -9.40 -6.18 -6.55
C LEU A 81 -8.25 -7.14 -6.85
N ALA A 82 -7.02 -6.73 -6.56
CA ALA A 82 -5.85 -7.57 -6.82
C ALA A 82 -4.72 -7.33 -5.81
N PRO A 83 -4.01 -8.40 -5.37
CA PRO A 83 -2.73 -8.27 -4.68
C PRO A 83 -1.62 -7.97 -5.68
N VAL A 84 -0.80 -6.96 -5.37
CA VAL A 84 0.35 -6.55 -6.16
C VAL A 84 1.56 -6.30 -5.25
N ALA A 85 2.77 -6.53 -5.74
CA ALA A 85 3.97 -6.23 -4.96
C ALA A 85 4.12 -4.72 -4.76
N ALA A 86 4.43 -4.29 -3.54
CA ALA A 86 4.61 -2.86 -3.23
C ALA A 86 5.69 -2.19 -4.09
N SER A 87 6.71 -2.95 -4.48
CA SER A 87 7.78 -2.50 -5.38
C SER A 87 7.28 -2.06 -6.77
N GLN A 88 6.15 -2.59 -7.24
CA GLN A 88 5.52 -2.14 -8.48
C GLN A 88 4.80 -0.79 -8.30
N LEU A 89 4.32 -0.50 -7.10
CA LEU A 89 3.58 0.72 -6.79
C LEU A 89 4.48 1.93 -6.51
N SER A 90 5.80 1.72 -6.36
CA SER A 90 6.79 2.77 -6.07
C SER A 90 8.17 2.42 -6.65
N PRO A 91 8.47 2.86 -7.88
CA PRO A 91 9.80 2.71 -8.46
C PRO A 91 10.79 3.54 -7.64
N GLY A 92 11.70 2.88 -6.93
CA GLY A 92 12.69 3.53 -6.06
C GLY A 92 12.63 3.16 -4.57
N GLY A 93 11.69 2.29 -4.15
CA GLY A 93 11.70 1.71 -2.80
C GLY A 93 11.24 2.67 -1.70
N GLY A 94 10.24 3.50 -1.99
CA GLY A 94 9.64 4.38 -1.00
C GLY A 94 8.46 5.16 -1.55
N VAL A 95 7.37 5.26 -0.79
CA VAL A 95 6.44 6.39 -0.95
C VAL A 95 7.04 7.56 -0.18
N MET A 96 7.25 8.71 -0.82
CA MET A 96 7.67 9.91 -0.11
C MET A 96 6.49 10.41 0.72
N PHE A 97 6.51 10.13 2.02
CA PHE A 97 5.62 10.82 2.95
C PHE A 97 6.01 12.30 2.98
N PRO A 98 5.06 13.24 2.88
CA PRO A 98 5.32 14.59 3.35
C PRO A 98 5.75 14.45 4.81
N GLN A 99 7.00 14.80 5.11
CA GLN A 99 7.42 14.94 6.50
C GLN A 99 6.50 16.00 7.10
N VAL A 100 5.56 15.57 7.95
CA VAL A 100 4.86 16.49 8.82
C VAL A 100 5.97 17.11 9.66
N ALA A 101 6.28 18.38 9.41
CA ALA A 101 7.31 19.08 10.14
C ALA A 101 7.06 18.83 11.64
N PRO A 102 8.05 18.36 12.41
CA PRO A 102 7.86 18.20 13.84
C PRO A 102 7.41 19.56 14.37
N MET A 103 6.18 19.63 14.90
CA MET A 103 5.72 20.79 15.64
C MET A 103 6.68 20.93 16.83
N GLN A 104 7.65 21.84 16.70
CA GLN A 104 8.55 22.17 17.80
C GLN A 104 7.69 22.78 18.91
N PRO A 105 7.70 22.24 20.14
CA PRO A 105 7.14 22.95 21.27
C PRO A 105 8.00 24.19 21.49
N GLU A 106 7.48 25.38 21.21
CA GLU A 106 8.10 26.64 21.62
C GLU A 106 8.07 26.72 23.15
N PHE A 107 9.07 26.13 23.81
CA PHE A 107 9.41 26.47 25.19
C PHE A 107 10.25 27.74 25.16
N GLY A 108 9.58 28.87 24.90
CA GLY A 108 10.14 30.21 25.02
C GLY A 108 10.26 30.61 26.48
N GLY A 109 11.37 30.24 27.12
CA GLY A 109 11.81 30.83 28.37
C GLY A 109 12.66 32.06 28.10
N ARG A 110 12.20 33.22 28.56
CA ARG A 110 13.01 34.28 29.22
C ARG A 110 12.14 35.43 29.70
#